data_AF-A0A2M7H3D6-F1
#
_entry.id   AF-A0A2M7H3D6-F1
#
_cell.length_a   1.000
_cell.length_b   1.000
_cell.length_c   1.000
_cell.angle_alpha   90.00
_cell.angle_beta   90.00
_cell.angle_gamma   90.00
#
_symmetry.space_group_name_H-M   'P 1'
#
loop_
_entity.id
_entity.type
_entity.pdbx_description
1 polymer ?
#
loop_
_entity_poly.entity_id
_entity_poly.type
_entity_poly.pdbx_seq_one_letter_code
_entity_poly.pdbx_strand_id
1 'polypeptide(L)'
;MKKGDLTHKFFLAALRLGQPRVYKYYRFYDKTQWYDQAALRDLELKRLQEIVTFAYEHTVFYKNKFTKAGVKPSDLKSLEDIQKFPLTTKEELKDALKAGEVGSSEEKIVMLKTTGSSGVPFIFPINEDGKAERMGGFLRTIEWYGHFLGARNARFWRTGTKDAKSTLLQNVFGRRLELSIYNVEDPENSVLSPERVDQFLLQLNKFKPAVIDGYVSSFVYMAQYIIDHKIEAYSPESIVTGAEYLSNESRELIEKAFQCPVYNRYGGTEIGLMAHECAKKGMHIMSDKAYGEVVMPDGTTAPSGVLGDIVYTDFTDRALPFIRYKVGDRGIAEDPTAQCECGRSLPMFRSIEGRINDLMPLQDGTVLVTHLWFKLFREFEDKIRQFQVIQEDLDLFRVNVVLEYPEADLSELHDQVKQFVRGGTVHWEVVQSIVPGKGGKLRHTISEVPYELNANRDTVLRESPIEILDVASLKAHEEVDEDYVVQLAEEVSADNLVKKPLLVDAKTHTILDGHHRYRVAQRLGLKRLPAVTVDYMSTLIHLEPFRDDNLTKQMVLDYAGRGQLFPYKTTKHVFGEHHLPVIQCLPEANVPLDKLT
;
A
#
# COMPACT_ATOMS: atom_id res chain seq x y z
N MET A 1 0.71 -18.42 -25.17
CA MET A 1 0.31 -18.06 -26.57
C MET A 1 1.16 -16.86 -26.98
N LYS A 2 1.59 -16.74 -28.25
CA LYS A 2 2.56 -15.71 -28.69
C LYS A 2 1.90 -14.60 -29.52
N LYS A 3 2.54 -13.42 -29.58
CA LYS A 3 2.20 -12.32 -30.49
C LYS A 3 2.07 -12.85 -31.93
N GLY A 4 0.94 -12.59 -32.57
CA GLY A 4 0.62 -13.08 -33.93
C GLY A 4 -0.38 -14.24 -34.01
N ASP A 5 -0.78 -14.80 -32.87
CA ASP A 5 -1.90 -15.76 -32.77
C ASP A 5 -3.24 -15.14 -33.24
N LEU A 6 -4.15 -15.99 -33.71
CA LEU A 6 -5.47 -15.64 -34.21
C LEU A 6 -6.26 -14.78 -33.21
N THR A 7 -6.13 -15.07 -31.91
CA THR A 7 -6.75 -14.29 -30.83
C THR A 7 -6.28 -12.83 -30.84
N HIS A 8 -4.98 -12.60 -30.96
CA HIS A 8 -4.41 -11.26 -30.96
C HIS A 8 -4.84 -10.47 -32.21
N LYS A 9 -4.80 -11.13 -33.38
CA LYS A 9 -5.26 -10.54 -34.65
C LYS A 9 -6.75 -10.17 -34.59
N PHE A 10 -7.58 -11.05 -34.04
CA PHE A 10 -9.00 -10.79 -33.84
C PHE A 10 -9.24 -9.60 -32.91
N PHE A 11 -8.53 -9.53 -31.78
CA PHE A 11 -8.65 -8.41 -30.84
C PHE A 11 -8.28 -7.07 -31.52
N LEU A 12 -7.19 -7.02 -32.27
CA LEU A 12 -6.79 -5.82 -33.01
C LEU A 12 -7.84 -5.42 -34.06
N ALA A 13 -8.43 -6.38 -34.77
CA ALA A 13 -9.51 -6.11 -35.73
C ALA A 13 -10.76 -5.57 -35.03
N ALA A 14 -11.17 -6.19 -33.91
CA ALA A 14 -12.30 -5.74 -33.11
C ALA A 14 -12.07 -4.34 -32.53
N LEU A 15 -10.86 -4.05 -32.03
CA LEU A 15 -10.49 -2.72 -31.54
C LEU A 15 -10.54 -1.67 -32.67
N ARG A 16 -10.03 -2.01 -33.85
CA ARG A 16 -10.04 -1.11 -35.02
C ARG A 16 -11.46 -0.76 -35.48
N LEU A 17 -12.38 -1.72 -35.48
CA LEU A 17 -13.77 -1.51 -35.92
C LEU A 17 -14.64 -0.90 -34.82
N GLY A 18 -14.50 -1.33 -33.57
CA GLY A 18 -15.34 -0.91 -32.47
C GLY A 18 -14.87 0.36 -31.76
N GLN A 19 -13.56 0.64 -31.73
CA GLN A 19 -12.97 1.81 -31.07
C GLN A 19 -11.83 2.41 -31.92
N PRO A 20 -12.14 2.96 -33.11
CA PRO A 20 -11.12 3.40 -34.08
C PRO A 20 -10.18 4.48 -33.52
N ARG A 21 -10.65 5.37 -32.63
CA ARG A 21 -9.81 6.37 -31.96
C ARG A 21 -8.79 5.72 -31.02
N VAL A 22 -9.21 4.75 -30.21
CA VAL A 22 -8.31 4.00 -29.32
C VAL A 22 -7.28 3.23 -30.14
N TYR A 23 -7.70 2.57 -31.22
CA TYR A 23 -6.80 1.88 -32.13
C TYR A 23 -5.75 2.82 -32.74
N LYS A 24 -6.16 4.02 -33.17
CA LYS A 24 -5.24 5.05 -33.69
C LYS A 24 -4.15 5.38 -32.67
N TYR A 25 -4.51 5.67 -31.42
CA TYR A 25 -3.55 5.99 -30.37
C TYR A 25 -2.67 4.79 -29.99
N TYR A 26 -3.24 3.59 -29.88
CA TYR A 26 -2.47 2.38 -29.66
C TYR A 26 -1.38 2.19 -30.73
N ARG A 27 -1.73 2.29 -32.03
CA ARG A 27 -0.76 2.14 -33.12
C ARG A 27 0.30 3.24 -33.14
N PHE A 28 -0.10 4.46 -32.78
CA PHE A 28 0.83 5.57 -32.64
C PHE A 28 1.88 5.26 -31.56
N TYR A 29 1.43 4.90 -30.35
CA TYR A 29 2.29 4.60 -29.21
C TYR A 29 3.08 3.29 -29.32
N ASP A 30 2.55 2.31 -30.04
CA ASP A 30 3.27 1.08 -30.40
C ASP A 30 4.50 1.39 -31.26
N LYS A 31 4.42 2.44 -32.09
CA LYS A 31 5.51 2.89 -32.96
C LYS A 31 6.47 3.85 -32.25
N THR A 32 5.97 4.88 -31.57
CA THR A 32 6.78 5.98 -31.02
C THR A 32 7.67 5.54 -29.84
N GLN A 33 7.30 4.48 -29.12
CA GLN A 33 8.15 3.92 -28.05
C GLN A 33 9.54 3.44 -28.52
N TRP A 34 9.73 3.30 -29.84
CA TRP A 34 10.97 2.84 -30.49
C TRP A 34 11.68 3.92 -31.29
N TYR A 35 11.23 5.18 -31.20
CA TYR A 35 11.96 6.30 -31.81
C TYR A 35 13.34 6.42 -31.17
N ASP A 36 14.33 6.94 -31.90
CA ASP A 36 15.55 7.38 -31.24
C ASP A 36 15.29 8.64 -30.39
N GLN A 37 16.28 9.04 -29.58
CA GLN A 37 16.11 10.17 -28.67
C GLN A 37 15.83 11.49 -29.42
N ALA A 38 16.39 11.70 -30.61
CA ALA A 38 16.18 12.92 -31.37
C ALA A 38 14.74 12.99 -31.90
N ALA A 39 14.28 11.93 -32.54
CA ALA A 39 12.93 11.83 -33.08
C ALA A 39 11.85 11.86 -31.97
N LEU A 40 12.16 11.30 -30.80
CA LEU A 40 11.28 11.39 -29.62
C LEU A 40 11.18 12.83 -29.12
N ARG A 41 12.31 13.54 -28.95
CA ARG A 41 12.33 14.93 -28.49
C ARG A 41 11.64 15.89 -29.46
N ASP A 42 11.81 15.68 -30.76
CA ASP A 42 11.10 16.47 -31.79
C ASP A 42 9.58 16.26 -31.71
N LEU A 43 9.15 15.01 -31.47
CA LEU A 43 7.75 14.70 -31.27
C LEU A 43 7.19 15.36 -30.01
N GLU A 44 7.91 15.26 -28.89
CA GLU A 44 7.53 15.89 -27.62
C GLU A 44 7.40 17.40 -27.78
N LEU A 45 8.40 18.06 -28.38
CA LEU A 45 8.41 19.51 -28.56
C LEU A 45 7.22 19.96 -29.41
N LYS A 46 6.97 19.28 -30.52
CA LYS A 46 5.84 19.59 -31.39
C LYS A 46 4.50 19.48 -30.63
N ARG A 47 4.29 18.39 -29.90
CA ARG A 47 3.04 18.17 -29.15
C ARG A 47 2.89 19.16 -27.99
N LEU A 48 3.99 19.49 -27.32
CA LEU A 48 4.03 20.48 -26.25
C LEU A 48 3.67 21.88 -26.77
N GLN A 49 4.24 22.29 -27.91
CA GLN A 49 3.89 23.55 -28.59
C GLN A 49 2.42 23.60 -28.99
N GLU A 50 1.87 22.51 -29.53
CA GLU A 50 0.47 22.41 -29.93
C GLU A 50 -0.47 22.63 -28.73
N ILE A 51 -0.25 21.95 -27.60
CA ILE A 51 -1.15 22.06 -26.44
C ILE A 51 -0.96 23.38 -25.69
N VAL A 52 0.27 23.90 -25.57
CA VAL A 52 0.53 25.20 -24.93
C VAL A 52 -0.11 26.34 -25.73
N THR A 53 -0.02 26.29 -27.06
CA THR A 53 -0.69 27.25 -27.94
C THR A 53 -2.19 27.18 -27.78
N PHE A 54 -2.76 25.97 -27.84
CA PHE A 54 -4.19 25.76 -27.64
C PHE A 54 -4.67 26.32 -26.29
N ALA A 55 -3.97 26.00 -25.20
CA ALA A 55 -4.32 26.46 -23.85
C ALA A 55 -4.32 28.00 -23.77
N TYR A 56 -3.31 28.65 -24.34
CA TYR A 56 -3.20 30.11 -24.35
C TYR A 56 -4.29 30.80 -25.19
N GLU A 57 -4.67 30.21 -26.33
CA GLU A 57 -5.65 30.80 -27.25
C GLU A 57 -7.10 30.54 -26.83
N HIS A 58 -7.36 29.41 -26.19
CA HIS A 58 -8.73 28.91 -25.96
C HIS A 58 -9.15 28.83 -24.49
N THR A 59 -8.28 29.18 -23.54
CA THR A 59 -8.66 29.24 -22.12
C THR A 59 -8.31 30.59 -21.53
N VAL A 60 -9.26 31.18 -20.79
CA VAL A 60 -9.06 32.46 -20.09
C VAL A 60 -7.99 32.30 -19.01
N PHE A 61 -8.04 31.18 -18.29
CA PHE A 61 -7.10 30.85 -17.22
C PHE A 61 -5.64 30.87 -17.70
N TYR A 62 -5.27 30.07 -18.71
CA TYR A 62 -3.87 30.03 -19.16
C TYR A 62 -3.45 31.29 -19.89
N LYS A 63 -4.35 31.94 -20.63
CA LYS A 63 -4.06 33.26 -21.21
C LYS A 63 -3.63 34.26 -20.15
N ASN A 64 -4.40 34.37 -19.06
CA ASN A 64 -4.11 35.26 -17.94
C ASN A 64 -2.83 34.84 -17.20
N LYS A 65 -2.69 33.54 -16.90
CA LYS A 65 -1.53 32.99 -16.18
C LYS A 65 -0.22 33.20 -16.95
N PHE A 66 -0.21 32.96 -18.26
CA PHE A 66 0.98 33.16 -19.10
C PHE A 66 1.28 34.64 -19.32
N THR A 67 0.24 35.48 -19.53
CA THR A 67 0.42 36.93 -19.65
C THR A 67 1.02 37.52 -18.37
N LYS A 68 0.54 37.10 -17.20
CA LYS A 68 1.07 37.52 -15.89
C LYS A 68 2.51 37.07 -15.68
N ALA A 69 2.88 35.88 -16.17
CA ALA A 69 4.24 35.37 -16.13
C ALA A 69 5.16 35.97 -17.22
N GLY A 70 4.61 36.77 -18.15
CA GLY A 70 5.38 37.40 -19.22
C GLY A 70 5.82 36.43 -20.32
N VAL A 71 5.15 35.30 -20.49
CA VAL A 71 5.47 34.28 -21.50
C VAL A 71 4.37 34.11 -22.54
N LYS A 72 4.77 33.69 -23.74
CA LYS A 72 3.89 33.40 -24.87
C LYS A 72 4.23 32.02 -25.45
N PRO A 73 3.29 31.34 -26.15
CA PRO A 73 3.57 30.06 -26.80
C PRO A 73 4.80 30.09 -27.72
N SER A 74 5.08 31.22 -28.38
CA SER A 74 6.27 31.41 -29.24
C SER A 74 7.62 31.35 -28.51
N ASP A 75 7.62 31.41 -27.18
CA ASP A 75 8.84 31.35 -26.35
C ASP A 75 9.30 29.91 -26.11
N LEU A 76 8.46 28.91 -26.44
CA LEU A 76 8.75 27.49 -26.36
C LEU A 76 9.40 27.01 -27.67
N LYS A 77 10.73 27.13 -27.79
CA LYS A 77 11.51 26.75 -28.98
C LYS A 77 12.27 25.43 -28.81
N SER A 78 12.41 25.00 -27.57
CA SER A 78 13.04 23.75 -27.12
C SER A 78 12.24 23.18 -25.95
N LEU A 79 12.47 21.91 -25.60
CA LEU A 79 11.81 21.30 -24.45
C LEU A 79 12.19 22.00 -23.15
N GLU A 80 13.41 22.49 -23.04
CA GLU A 80 13.94 23.18 -21.87
C GLU A 80 13.24 24.52 -21.62
N ASP A 81 12.73 25.18 -22.66
CA ASP A 81 12.02 26.45 -22.55
C ASP A 81 10.70 26.34 -21.78
N ILE A 82 10.17 25.13 -21.56
CA ILE A 82 8.99 24.90 -20.75
C ILE A 82 9.17 25.41 -19.32
N GLN A 83 10.41 25.47 -18.81
CA GLN A 83 10.71 25.98 -17.47
C GLN A 83 10.35 27.45 -17.31
N LYS A 84 10.25 28.21 -18.40
CA LYS A 84 9.78 29.61 -18.40
C LYS A 84 8.29 29.72 -18.06
N PHE A 85 7.50 28.68 -18.34
CA PHE A 85 6.07 28.67 -18.10
C PHE A 85 5.78 28.33 -16.63
N PRO A 86 4.80 28.99 -15.99
CA PRO A 86 4.51 28.78 -14.58
C PRO A 86 3.90 27.39 -14.32
N LEU A 87 4.20 26.81 -13.15
CA LEU A 87 3.55 25.60 -12.66
C LEU A 87 2.05 25.83 -12.43
N THR A 88 1.25 24.77 -12.59
CA THR A 88 -0.19 24.77 -12.34
C THR A 88 -0.56 23.82 -11.20
N THR A 89 -1.34 24.30 -10.24
CA THR A 89 -1.82 23.47 -9.12
C THR A 89 -3.24 22.95 -9.35
N LYS A 90 -3.63 21.98 -8.53
CA LYS A 90 -4.99 21.41 -8.53
C LYS A 90 -6.04 22.43 -8.12
N GLU A 91 -5.70 23.27 -7.14
CA GLU A 91 -6.55 24.32 -6.60
C GLU A 91 -6.84 25.37 -7.68
N GLU A 92 -5.81 25.81 -8.41
CA GLU A 92 -5.97 26.75 -9.52
C GLU A 92 -6.92 26.22 -10.60
N LEU A 93 -6.79 24.94 -10.99
CA LEU A 93 -7.68 24.35 -11.99
C LEU A 93 -9.11 24.15 -11.47
N LYS A 94 -9.27 23.83 -10.17
CA LYS A 94 -10.60 23.76 -9.54
C LYS A 94 -11.30 25.12 -9.59
N ASP A 95 -10.57 26.19 -9.25
CA ASP A 95 -11.13 27.54 -9.22
C ASP A 95 -11.42 28.05 -10.63
N ALA A 96 -10.51 27.82 -11.58
CA ALA A 96 -10.72 28.14 -12.98
C ALA A 96 -11.95 27.42 -13.57
N LEU A 97 -12.14 26.14 -13.23
CA LEU A 97 -13.30 25.37 -13.70
C LEU A 97 -14.61 25.90 -13.11
N LYS A 98 -14.62 26.25 -11.82
CA LYS A 98 -15.78 26.89 -11.16
C LYS A 98 -16.11 28.26 -11.79
N ALA A 99 -15.09 29.02 -12.17
CA ALA A 99 -15.25 30.31 -12.83
C ALA A 99 -15.60 30.23 -14.32
N GLY A 100 -15.57 29.04 -14.92
CA GLY A 100 -15.77 28.85 -16.36
C GLY A 100 -14.63 29.39 -17.22
N GLU A 101 -13.44 29.56 -16.65
CA GLU A 101 -12.24 30.10 -17.32
C GLU A 101 -11.44 29.04 -18.10
N VAL A 102 -11.82 27.77 -17.94
CA VAL A 102 -11.31 26.59 -18.63
C VAL A 102 -12.50 25.72 -19.04
N GLY A 103 -12.33 24.93 -20.09
CA GLY A 103 -13.42 24.15 -20.67
C GLY A 103 -13.45 24.32 -22.19
N SER A 104 -13.41 23.21 -22.92
CA SER A 104 -13.67 23.23 -24.37
C SER A 104 -15.16 23.39 -24.66
N SER A 105 -15.49 24.02 -25.80
CA SER A 105 -16.82 23.98 -26.40
C SER A 105 -17.14 22.66 -27.11
N GLU A 106 -16.26 21.65 -27.02
CA GLU A 106 -16.46 20.34 -27.62
C GLU A 106 -17.77 19.68 -27.16
N GLU A 107 -18.57 19.21 -28.13
CA GLU A 107 -19.90 18.63 -27.89
C GLU A 107 -19.87 17.33 -27.06
N LYS A 108 -18.72 16.66 -26.96
CA LYS A 108 -18.59 15.35 -26.29
C LYS A 108 -17.50 15.37 -25.24
N ILE A 109 -17.91 15.60 -24.00
CA ILE A 109 -17.07 15.53 -22.81
C ILE A 109 -17.51 14.40 -21.88
N VAL A 110 -16.56 13.83 -21.16
CA VAL A 110 -16.78 12.86 -20.09
C VAL A 110 -16.24 13.45 -18.79
N MET A 111 -17.04 13.43 -17.73
CA MET A 111 -16.58 13.88 -16.42
C MET A 111 -15.81 12.78 -15.71
N LEU A 112 -14.56 13.04 -15.37
CA LEU A 112 -13.77 12.20 -14.48
C LEU A 112 -13.81 12.75 -13.06
N LYS A 113 -13.65 11.85 -12.09
CA LYS A 113 -13.60 12.18 -10.66
C LYS A 113 -12.37 11.51 -10.03
N THR A 114 -11.45 12.30 -9.48
CA THR A 114 -10.32 11.75 -8.72
C THR A 114 -10.82 11.04 -7.46
N THR A 115 -10.07 10.08 -6.94
CA THR A 115 -10.43 9.36 -5.71
C THR A 115 -10.49 10.23 -4.45
N GLY A 116 -9.92 11.44 -4.44
CA GLY A 116 -10.03 12.36 -3.29
C GLY A 116 -9.03 12.06 -2.17
N SER A 117 -7.86 11.52 -2.50
CA SER A 117 -6.76 11.22 -1.57
C SER A 117 -6.18 12.40 -0.77
N SER A 118 -6.71 13.60 -0.97
CA SER A 118 -6.35 14.85 -0.30
C SER A 118 -7.58 15.45 0.42
N GLY A 119 -8.57 14.62 0.75
CA GLY A 119 -9.88 15.02 1.29
C GLY A 119 -10.93 15.23 0.20
N VAL A 120 -10.74 16.20 -0.71
CA VAL A 120 -11.78 16.62 -1.66
C VAL A 120 -11.49 16.18 -3.12
N PRO A 121 -12.36 15.37 -3.74
CA PRO A 121 -12.25 15.00 -5.15
C PRO A 121 -12.14 16.21 -6.10
N PHE A 122 -11.34 16.08 -7.15
CA PHE A 122 -11.41 16.97 -8.31
C PHE A 122 -12.27 16.29 -9.38
N ILE A 123 -13.31 17.00 -9.80
CA ILE A 123 -14.21 16.59 -10.89
C ILE A 123 -13.87 17.48 -12.07
N PHE A 124 -13.54 16.89 -13.22
CA PHE A 124 -13.09 17.64 -14.38
C PHE A 124 -13.51 16.96 -15.69
N PRO A 125 -13.73 17.74 -16.77
CA PRO A 125 -14.09 17.20 -18.07
C PRO A 125 -12.84 16.70 -18.81
N ILE A 126 -13.02 15.63 -19.59
CA ILE A 126 -12.08 15.17 -20.61
C ILE A 126 -12.80 15.07 -21.95
N ASN A 127 -12.10 15.33 -23.05
CA ASN A 127 -12.68 15.09 -24.39
C ASN A 127 -12.52 13.63 -24.84
N GLU A 128 -13.20 13.27 -25.94
CA GLU A 128 -13.16 11.92 -26.51
C GLU A 128 -11.74 11.49 -26.93
N ASP A 129 -10.90 12.43 -27.37
CA ASP A 129 -9.51 12.13 -27.74
C ASP A 129 -8.65 11.85 -26.51
N GLY A 130 -8.78 12.62 -25.43
CA GLY A 130 -8.13 12.35 -24.14
C GLY A 130 -8.56 11.01 -23.56
N LYS A 131 -9.85 10.66 -23.65
CA LYS A 131 -10.35 9.33 -23.26
C LYS A 131 -9.73 8.22 -24.10
N ALA A 132 -9.72 8.36 -25.42
CA ALA A 132 -9.21 7.34 -26.32
C ALA A 132 -7.69 7.17 -26.20
N GLU A 133 -6.95 8.26 -25.99
CA GLU A 133 -5.50 8.25 -25.82
C GLU A 133 -5.09 7.50 -24.56
N ARG A 134 -5.74 7.76 -23.41
CA ARG A 134 -5.46 7.04 -22.16
C ARG A 134 -5.58 5.54 -22.33
N MET A 135 -6.62 5.08 -23.02
CA MET A 135 -6.78 3.66 -23.34
C MET A 135 -5.71 3.17 -24.31
N GLY A 136 -5.44 3.89 -25.41
CA GLY A 136 -4.43 3.51 -26.39
C GLY A 136 -3.02 3.39 -25.79
N GLY A 137 -2.62 4.35 -24.95
CA GLY A 137 -1.37 4.34 -24.22
C GLY A 137 -1.28 3.19 -23.21
N PHE A 138 -2.36 2.89 -22.49
CA PHE A 138 -2.43 1.73 -21.59
C PHE A 138 -2.28 0.41 -22.37
N LEU A 139 -2.95 0.26 -23.52
CA LEU A 139 -2.88 -0.96 -24.33
C LEU A 139 -1.46 -1.23 -24.84
N ARG A 140 -0.62 -0.20 -25.04
CA ARG A 140 0.79 -0.40 -25.42
C ARG A 140 1.55 -1.19 -24.36
N THR A 141 1.28 -0.96 -23.07
CA THR A 141 2.13 -1.50 -22.01
C THR A 141 1.84 -2.96 -21.74
N ILE A 142 0.72 -3.50 -22.21
CA ILE A 142 0.39 -4.94 -22.12
C ILE A 142 1.57 -5.79 -22.60
N GLU A 143 2.25 -5.38 -23.66
CA GLU A 143 3.41 -6.12 -24.20
C GLU A 143 4.70 -5.92 -23.41
N TRP A 144 4.77 -4.91 -22.54
CA TRP A 144 5.99 -4.58 -21.80
C TRP A 144 6.30 -5.56 -20.69
N TYR A 145 5.26 -6.18 -20.12
CA TYR A 145 5.34 -7.18 -19.06
C TYR A 145 5.01 -8.59 -19.56
N GLY A 146 5.16 -8.84 -20.87
CA GLY A 146 5.17 -10.18 -21.45
C GLY A 146 3.86 -10.66 -22.09
N HIS A 147 2.83 -9.81 -22.18
CA HIS A 147 1.50 -10.24 -22.64
C HIS A 147 1.18 -9.77 -24.05
N PHE A 148 0.11 -10.31 -24.63
CA PHE A 148 -0.46 -9.83 -25.87
C PHE A 148 -1.90 -9.35 -25.64
N LEU A 149 -2.34 -8.40 -26.46
CA LEU A 149 -3.73 -7.94 -26.41
C LEU A 149 -4.69 -9.11 -26.67
N GLY A 150 -5.62 -9.32 -25.73
CA GLY A 150 -6.58 -10.42 -25.75
C GLY A 150 -6.20 -11.64 -24.90
N ALA A 151 -5.05 -11.61 -24.21
CA ALA A 151 -4.70 -12.61 -23.19
C ALA A 151 -5.70 -12.62 -22.02
N ARG A 152 -5.83 -13.77 -21.35
CA ARG A 152 -6.66 -13.87 -20.14
C ARG A 152 -6.09 -12.95 -19.07
N ASN A 153 -6.90 -12.06 -18.51
CA ASN A 153 -6.46 -11.15 -17.44
C ASN A 153 -7.40 -11.22 -16.24
N ALA A 154 -6.83 -11.06 -15.04
CA ALA A 154 -7.56 -10.90 -13.80
C ALA A 154 -7.30 -9.50 -13.21
N ARG A 155 -8.32 -8.90 -12.60
CA ARG A 155 -8.25 -7.56 -12.01
C ARG A 155 -8.62 -7.60 -10.54
N PHE A 156 -7.76 -7.05 -9.69
CA PHE A 156 -7.97 -6.85 -8.25
C PHE A 156 -8.06 -5.35 -7.94
N TRP A 157 -9.21 -4.76 -8.27
CA TRP A 157 -9.47 -3.34 -8.05
C TRP A 157 -10.82 -3.15 -7.36
N ARG A 158 -11.07 -1.94 -6.85
CA ARG A 158 -12.40 -1.57 -6.37
C ARG A 158 -13.41 -1.71 -7.50
N THR A 159 -14.48 -2.48 -7.29
CA THR A 159 -15.65 -2.43 -8.18
C THR A 159 -16.61 -1.35 -7.71
N GLY A 160 -16.95 -0.44 -8.62
CA GLY A 160 -18.07 0.50 -8.49
C GLY A 160 -18.73 0.62 -9.86
N THR A 161 -19.96 0.11 -9.94
CA THR A 161 -20.99 0.34 -10.97
C THR A 161 -20.59 0.39 -12.46
N LYS A 162 -20.88 -0.74 -13.14
CA LYS A 162 -21.39 -0.88 -14.52
C LYS A 162 -20.90 0.14 -15.56
N ASP A 163 -19.79 -0.17 -16.21
CA ASP A 163 -19.55 0.32 -17.58
C ASP A 163 -19.70 -0.83 -18.59
N ALA A 164 -20.92 -1.36 -18.67
CA ALA A 164 -21.31 -2.56 -19.43
C ALA A 164 -20.92 -2.52 -20.92
N LYS A 165 -20.65 -1.33 -21.48
CA LYS A 165 -20.23 -1.16 -22.88
C LYS A 165 -18.73 -1.35 -23.08
N SER A 166 -17.89 -0.95 -22.11
CA SER A 166 -16.43 -1.21 -22.17
C SER A 166 -16.12 -2.69 -21.93
N THR A 167 -16.97 -3.35 -21.15
CA THR A 167 -16.91 -4.78 -20.89
C THR A 167 -17.30 -5.60 -22.11
N LEU A 168 -18.15 -5.12 -23.03
CA LEU A 168 -18.64 -5.93 -24.16
C LEU A 168 -17.51 -6.41 -25.10
N LEU A 169 -16.50 -5.57 -25.39
CA LEU A 169 -15.35 -5.92 -26.24
C LEU A 169 -14.27 -6.73 -25.50
N GLN A 170 -14.20 -6.63 -24.17
CA GLN A 170 -13.26 -7.40 -23.34
C GLN A 170 -13.86 -8.73 -22.83
N ASN A 171 -15.19 -8.81 -22.77
CA ASN A 171 -15.99 -10.00 -22.43
C ASN A 171 -16.18 -10.94 -23.61
N VAL A 172 -15.67 -10.61 -24.80
CA VAL A 172 -15.70 -11.52 -25.93
C VAL A 172 -14.86 -12.75 -25.56
N PHE A 173 -15.55 -13.86 -25.25
CA PHE A 173 -15.05 -15.19 -24.85
C PHE A 173 -14.72 -15.44 -23.36
N GLY A 174 -15.17 -14.63 -22.40
CA GLY A 174 -14.94 -14.92 -20.97
C GLY A 174 -13.44 -14.95 -20.61
N ARG A 175 -12.66 -14.03 -21.20
CA ARG A 175 -11.20 -13.93 -21.02
C ARG A 175 -10.79 -12.89 -19.98
N ARG A 176 -11.74 -12.42 -19.17
CA ARG A 176 -11.48 -11.52 -18.06
C ARG A 176 -12.13 -12.02 -16.78
N LEU A 177 -11.39 -11.95 -15.70
CA LEU A 177 -11.87 -12.19 -14.34
C LEU A 177 -11.79 -10.88 -13.55
N GLU A 178 -12.89 -10.43 -12.97
CA GLU A 178 -12.90 -9.26 -12.09
C GLU A 178 -13.09 -9.73 -10.66
N LEU A 179 -12.10 -9.43 -9.82
CA LEU A 179 -12.06 -9.73 -8.41
C LEU A 179 -12.14 -8.42 -7.67
N SER A 180 -13.25 -8.22 -6.97
CA SER A 180 -13.44 -7.01 -6.18
C SER A 180 -12.83 -7.21 -4.81
N ILE A 181 -11.68 -6.59 -4.61
CA ILE A 181 -11.02 -6.55 -3.30
C ILE A 181 -11.87 -5.84 -2.26
N TYR A 182 -12.68 -4.87 -2.68
CA TYR A 182 -13.67 -4.20 -1.84
C TYR A 182 -14.73 -3.48 -2.68
N ASN A 183 -15.98 -3.69 -2.30
CA ASN A 183 -17.15 -2.95 -2.71
C ASN A 183 -17.48 -1.92 -1.62
N VAL A 184 -17.32 -0.68 -2.01
CA VAL A 184 -17.56 0.46 -1.14
C VAL A 184 -19.04 0.57 -0.74
N GLU A 185 -19.97 0.08 -1.56
CA GLU A 185 -21.41 0.03 -1.27
C GLU A 185 -21.80 -1.15 -0.37
N ASP A 186 -20.87 -2.09 -0.17
CA ASP A 186 -21.07 -3.30 0.64
C ASP A 186 -19.75 -3.67 1.35
N PRO A 187 -19.22 -2.79 2.24
CA PRO A 187 -17.90 -2.97 2.84
C PRO A 187 -17.85 -4.24 3.69
N GLU A 188 -18.91 -4.57 4.44
CA GLU A 188 -18.97 -5.77 5.28
C GLU A 188 -18.68 -7.06 4.50
N ASN A 189 -19.30 -7.24 3.32
CA ASN A 189 -19.08 -8.41 2.48
C ASN A 189 -17.87 -8.28 1.56
N SER A 190 -17.11 -7.20 1.70
CA SER A 190 -16.07 -6.86 0.75
C SER A 190 -14.73 -6.40 1.35
N VAL A 191 -14.53 -6.43 2.66
CA VAL A 191 -13.18 -6.26 3.24
C VAL A 191 -12.31 -7.48 2.91
N LEU A 192 -10.98 -7.35 2.89
CA LEU A 192 -10.10 -8.52 2.80
C LEU A 192 -10.18 -9.31 4.12
N SER A 193 -10.53 -10.59 3.99
CA SER A 193 -10.53 -11.60 5.05
C SER A 193 -9.92 -12.91 4.54
N PRO A 194 -9.49 -13.82 5.42
CA PRO A 194 -9.01 -15.15 5.03
C PRO A 194 -9.94 -15.88 4.04
N GLU A 195 -11.24 -15.93 4.34
CA GLU A 195 -12.23 -16.66 3.53
C GLU A 195 -12.36 -16.07 2.13
N ARG A 196 -12.23 -14.74 1.99
CA ARG A 196 -12.31 -14.09 0.68
C ARG A 196 -11.03 -14.28 -0.11
N VAL A 197 -9.87 -14.31 0.55
CA VAL A 197 -8.63 -14.70 -0.12
C VAL A 197 -8.72 -16.12 -0.63
N ASP A 198 -9.22 -17.07 0.16
CA ASP A 198 -9.47 -18.45 -0.31
C ASP A 198 -10.36 -18.46 -1.56
N GLN A 199 -11.46 -17.71 -1.55
CA GLN A 199 -12.35 -17.60 -2.71
C GLN A 199 -11.63 -17.01 -3.94
N PHE A 200 -10.81 -15.98 -3.77
CA PHE A 200 -10.03 -15.40 -4.87
C PHE A 200 -9.02 -16.38 -5.42
N LEU A 201 -8.28 -17.09 -4.57
CA LEU A 201 -7.31 -18.10 -4.98
C LEU A 201 -7.99 -19.25 -5.72
N LEU A 202 -9.15 -19.72 -5.27
CA LEU A 202 -9.95 -20.72 -5.98
C LEU A 202 -10.36 -20.26 -7.39
N GLN A 203 -10.83 -19.01 -7.51
CA GLN A 203 -11.21 -18.45 -8.80
C GLN A 203 -10.01 -18.25 -9.73
N LEU A 204 -8.88 -17.79 -9.20
CA LEU A 204 -7.61 -17.67 -9.94
C LEU A 204 -7.11 -19.03 -10.44
N ASN A 205 -7.07 -20.03 -9.57
CA ASN A 205 -6.62 -21.40 -9.89
C ASN A 205 -7.48 -22.04 -10.98
N LYS A 206 -8.79 -21.74 -11.00
CA LYS A 206 -9.72 -22.18 -12.04
C LYS A 206 -9.55 -21.40 -13.35
N PHE A 207 -9.42 -20.08 -13.27
CA PHE A 207 -9.43 -19.19 -14.43
C PHE A 207 -8.10 -19.19 -15.19
N LYS A 208 -6.98 -19.31 -14.46
CA LYS A 208 -5.60 -19.31 -14.97
C LYS A 208 -5.31 -18.08 -15.85
N PRO A 209 -5.31 -16.87 -15.26
CA PRO A 209 -5.02 -15.65 -16.00
C PRO A 209 -3.56 -15.63 -16.46
N ALA A 210 -3.28 -15.00 -17.61
CA ALA A 210 -1.91 -14.73 -17.99
C ALA A 210 -1.33 -13.60 -17.13
N VAL A 211 -2.12 -12.54 -16.88
CA VAL A 211 -1.73 -11.42 -16.02
C VAL A 211 -2.78 -11.12 -14.97
N ILE A 212 -2.31 -10.71 -13.80
CA ILE A 212 -3.15 -10.18 -12.73
C ILE A 212 -2.75 -8.75 -12.45
N ASP A 213 -3.69 -7.82 -12.36
CA ASP A 213 -3.41 -6.41 -12.07
C ASP A 213 -4.24 -5.85 -10.91
N GLY A 214 -3.62 -5.08 -10.01
CA GLY A 214 -4.24 -4.72 -8.72
C GLY A 214 -3.44 -3.73 -7.86
N TYR A 215 -3.93 -3.43 -6.65
CA TYR A 215 -3.25 -2.61 -5.66
C TYR A 215 -2.08 -3.37 -4.99
N VAL A 216 -1.01 -2.67 -4.62
CA VAL A 216 0.16 -3.26 -3.94
C VAL A 216 -0.26 -3.91 -2.63
N SER A 217 -0.94 -3.17 -1.77
CA SER A 217 -1.45 -3.60 -0.45
C SER A 217 -2.29 -4.87 -0.53
N SER A 218 -3.14 -5.00 -1.55
CA SER A 218 -3.96 -6.21 -1.74
C SER A 218 -3.13 -7.43 -2.10
N PHE A 219 -2.11 -7.27 -2.95
CA PHE A 219 -1.21 -8.38 -3.26
C PHE A 219 -0.29 -8.73 -2.11
N VAL A 220 0.16 -7.75 -1.32
CA VAL A 220 0.93 -7.99 -0.08
C VAL A 220 0.11 -8.85 0.89
N TYR A 221 -1.18 -8.48 1.11
CA TYR A 221 -2.08 -9.26 1.95
C TYR A 221 -2.23 -10.71 1.47
N MET A 222 -2.56 -10.90 0.19
CA MET A 222 -2.71 -12.24 -0.39
C MET A 222 -1.40 -13.03 -0.39
N ALA A 223 -0.28 -12.40 -0.71
CA ALA A 223 1.02 -13.04 -0.80
C ALA A 223 1.46 -13.59 0.56
N GLN A 224 1.28 -12.78 1.61
CA GLN A 224 1.57 -13.21 2.96
C GLN A 224 0.65 -14.38 3.37
N TYR A 225 -0.65 -14.25 3.14
CA TYR A 225 -1.63 -15.31 3.42
C TYR A 225 -1.27 -16.64 2.73
N ILE A 226 -0.88 -16.60 1.44
CA ILE A 226 -0.43 -17.77 0.67
C ILE A 226 0.78 -18.44 1.34
N ILE A 227 1.77 -17.63 1.76
CA ILE A 227 3.01 -18.13 2.36
C ILE A 227 2.73 -18.77 3.73
N ASP A 228 1.97 -18.10 4.58
CA ASP A 228 1.70 -18.56 5.95
C ASP A 228 0.91 -19.87 5.96
N HIS A 229 -0.10 -19.96 5.10
CA HIS A 229 -0.97 -21.13 5.00
C HIS A 229 -0.43 -22.20 4.04
N LYS A 230 0.74 -21.97 3.44
CA LYS A 230 1.39 -22.87 2.47
C LYS A 230 0.45 -23.27 1.32
N ILE A 231 -0.32 -22.30 0.82
CA ILE A 231 -1.30 -22.52 -0.24
C ILE A 231 -0.60 -22.58 -1.60
N GLU A 232 -0.98 -23.55 -2.43
CA GLU A 232 -0.54 -23.59 -3.83
C GLU A 232 -1.39 -22.63 -4.68
N ALA A 233 -0.88 -21.42 -4.90
CA ALA A 233 -1.49 -20.43 -5.78
C ALA A 233 -1.02 -20.63 -7.23
N TYR A 234 -1.94 -20.45 -8.19
CA TYR A 234 -1.61 -20.46 -9.61
C TYR A 234 -0.62 -19.33 -9.92
N SER A 235 0.46 -19.69 -10.59
CA SER A 235 1.48 -18.74 -11.05
C SER A 235 1.09 -18.13 -12.40
N PRO A 236 0.72 -16.84 -12.45
CA PRO A 236 0.52 -16.14 -13.72
C PRO A 236 1.87 -15.85 -14.39
N GLU A 237 1.88 -15.40 -15.66
CA GLU A 237 3.14 -15.01 -16.30
C GLU A 237 3.68 -13.69 -15.72
N SER A 238 2.80 -12.84 -15.17
CA SER A 238 3.20 -11.64 -14.42
C SER A 238 2.09 -11.08 -13.54
N ILE A 239 2.47 -10.27 -12.56
CA ILE A 239 1.58 -9.37 -11.81
C ILE A 239 1.93 -7.91 -12.14
N VAL A 240 0.92 -7.04 -12.24
CA VAL A 240 1.12 -5.60 -12.40
C VAL A 240 0.43 -4.83 -11.28
N THR A 241 1.21 -4.13 -10.46
CA THR A 241 0.70 -3.32 -9.35
C THR A 241 0.63 -1.85 -9.71
N GLY A 242 -0.22 -1.08 -9.03
CA GLY A 242 -0.21 0.38 -9.13
C GLY A 242 -1.05 1.06 -8.05
N ALA A 243 -1.22 2.37 -8.21
CA ALA A 243 -1.95 3.27 -7.28
C ALA A 243 -1.33 3.44 -5.88
N GLU A 244 -0.25 2.72 -5.58
CA GLU A 244 0.46 2.69 -4.30
C GLU A 244 1.96 2.55 -4.55
N TYR A 245 2.77 2.91 -3.55
CA TYR A 245 4.20 2.65 -3.59
C TYR A 245 4.48 1.14 -3.51
N LEU A 246 5.25 0.60 -4.47
CA LEU A 246 5.74 -0.77 -4.45
C LEU A 246 7.18 -0.76 -3.93
N SER A 247 7.39 -1.19 -2.69
CA SER A 247 8.72 -1.37 -2.13
C SER A 247 9.39 -2.65 -2.67
N ASN A 248 10.71 -2.77 -2.51
CA ASN A 248 11.43 -3.98 -2.91
C ASN A 248 10.99 -5.19 -2.08
N GLU A 249 10.77 -4.99 -0.79
CA GLU A 249 10.31 -6.02 0.15
C GLU A 249 8.90 -6.51 -0.24
N SER A 250 7.99 -5.57 -0.54
CA SER A 250 6.64 -5.89 -1.01
C SER A 250 6.70 -6.66 -2.33
N ARG A 251 7.59 -6.27 -3.24
CA ARG A 251 7.78 -6.97 -4.51
C ARG A 251 8.26 -8.40 -4.28
N GLU A 252 9.33 -8.59 -3.52
CA GLU A 252 9.91 -9.90 -3.23
C GLU A 252 8.90 -10.83 -2.57
N LEU A 253 8.09 -10.31 -1.65
CA LEU A 253 7.01 -11.07 -1.02
C LEU A 253 5.98 -11.56 -2.05
N ILE A 254 5.50 -10.68 -2.92
CA ILE A 254 4.52 -11.02 -3.96
C ILE A 254 5.13 -12.00 -4.98
N GLU A 255 6.36 -11.75 -5.43
CA GLU A 255 7.07 -12.62 -6.37
C GLU A 255 7.28 -14.02 -5.77
N LYS A 256 7.60 -14.13 -4.46
CA LYS A 256 7.74 -15.40 -3.74
C LYS A 256 6.42 -16.17 -3.66
N ALA A 257 5.32 -15.50 -3.32
CA ALA A 257 4.02 -16.16 -3.13
C ALA A 257 3.38 -16.63 -4.46
N PHE A 258 3.44 -15.80 -5.51
CA PHE A 258 2.83 -16.11 -6.81
C PHE A 258 3.82 -16.72 -7.81
N GLN A 259 5.10 -16.82 -7.46
CA GLN A 259 6.17 -17.40 -8.29
C GLN A 259 6.28 -16.76 -9.69
N CYS A 260 6.02 -15.46 -9.79
CA CYS A 260 5.99 -14.73 -11.06
C CYS A 260 6.59 -13.33 -10.91
N PRO A 261 7.08 -12.70 -11.99
CA PRO A 261 7.59 -11.34 -11.93
C PRO A 261 6.47 -10.32 -11.67
N VAL A 262 6.75 -9.35 -10.79
CA VAL A 262 5.86 -8.25 -10.46
C VAL A 262 6.36 -6.96 -11.11
N TYR A 263 5.49 -6.20 -11.77
CA TYR A 263 5.83 -4.93 -12.42
C TYR A 263 5.02 -3.77 -11.84
N ASN A 264 5.64 -2.61 -11.77
CA ASN A 264 5.01 -1.40 -11.27
C ASN A 264 4.45 -0.52 -12.41
N ARG A 265 3.32 0.13 -12.14
CA ARG A 265 2.74 1.18 -13.00
C ARG A 265 2.41 2.42 -12.19
N TYR A 266 2.76 3.57 -12.73
CA TYR A 266 2.51 4.86 -12.13
C TYR A 266 1.55 5.69 -12.98
N GLY A 267 0.56 6.29 -12.33
CA GLY A 267 -0.48 7.05 -12.99
C GLY A 267 -1.45 7.68 -12.00
N GLY A 268 -2.34 8.51 -12.54
CA GLY A 268 -3.33 9.26 -11.78
C GLY A 268 -4.59 9.47 -12.59
N THR A 269 -5.68 9.87 -11.96
CA THR A 269 -6.94 10.12 -12.67
C THR A 269 -6.80 11.30 -13.63
N GLU A 270 -5.95 12.27 -13.32
CA GLU A 270 -5.72 13.50 -14.08
C GLU A 270 -5.12 13.23 -15.47
N ILE A 271 -4.12 12.34 -15.56
CA ILE A 271 -3.35 12.12 -16.81
C ILE A 271 -3.48 10.69 -17.34
N GLY A 272 -3.95 9.76 -16.52
CA GLY A 272 -3.95 8.33 -16.80
C GLY A 272 -2.58 7.71 -16.51
N LEU A 273 -2.12 6.81 -17.39
CA LEU A 273 -0.81 6.18 -17.28
C LEU A 273 0.31 7.18 -17.56
N MET A 274 1.22 7.36 -16.60
CA MET A 274 2.32 8.32 -16.65
C MET A 274 3.68 7.63 -16.77
N ALA A 275 3.89 6.51 -16.06
CA ALA A 275 5.09 5.69 -16.19
C ALA A 275 4.80 4.19 -15.98
N HIS A 276 5.65 3.31 -16.50
CA HIS A 276 5.48 1.87 -16.39
C HIS A 276 6.83 1.14 -16.43
N GLU A 277 6.99 0.09 -15.62
CA GLU A 277 8.15 -0.78 -15.70
C GLU A 277 8.13 -1.64 -16.95
N CYS A 278 9.26 -1.76 -17.63
CA CYS A 278 9.45 -2.77 -18.68
C CYS A 278 9.90 -4.12 -18.09
N ALA A 279 10.01 -5.15 -18.93
CA ALA A 279 10.55 -6.46 -18.56
C ALA A 279 11.94 -6.43 -17.89
N LYS A 280 12.71 -5.34 -18.10
CA LYS A 280 14.03 -5.09 -17.49
C LYS A 280 13.97 -4.23 -16.22
N LYS A 281 12.76 -4.02 -15.68
CA LYS A 281 12.46 -3.19 -14.50
C LYS A 281 12.85 -1.70 -14.63
N GLY A 282 13.09 -1.20 -15.85
CA GLY A 282 13.23 0.23 -16.11
C GLY A 282 11.87 0.93 -16.05
N MET A 283 11.73 1.93 -15.18
CA MET A 283 10.48 2.67 -14.97
C MET A 283 10.33 3.81 -15.99
N HIS A 284 9.92 3.48 -17.21
CA HIS A 284 9.84 4.46 -18.29
C HIS A 284 8.68 5.42 -18.12
N ILE A 285 8.96 6.70 -18.30
CA ILE A 285 8.02 7.79 -18.45
C ILE A 285 7.38 7.68 -19.83
N MET A 286 6.06 7.80 -19.90
CA MET A 286 5.28 7.80 -21.14
C MET A 286 5.45 9.14 -21.89
N SER A 287 6.69 9.54 -22.17
CA SER A 287 7.04 10.91 -22.55
C SER A 287 6.52 11.31 -23.93
N ASP A 288 6.32 10.32 -24.80
CA ASP A 288 5.63 10.48 -26.07
C ASP A 288 4.13 10.75 -25.93
N LYS A 289 3.49 10.47 -24.78
CA LYS A 289 2.08 10.73 -24.47
C LYS A 289 1.90 12.05 -23.72
N ALA A 290 2.78 12.34 -22.76
CA ALA A 290 2.73 13.55 -21.95
C ALA A 290 4.15 13.92 -21.51
N TYR A 291 4.46 15.21 -21.47
CA TYR A 291 5.78 15.68 -21.06
C TYR A 291 5.91 15.56 -19.54
N GLY A 292 6.77 14.66 -19.07
CA GLY A 292 7.03 14.42 -17.65
C GLY A 292 8.30 15.15 -17.18
N GLU A 293 8.19 15.87 -16.08
CA GLU A 293 9.26 16.65 -15.46
C GLU A 293 9.44 16.23 -13.99
N VAL A 294 10.66 16.38 -13.49
CA VAL A 294 10.94 16.46 -12.05
C VAL A 294 11.50 17.85 -11.80
N VAL A 295 10.86 18.63 -10.93
CA VAL A 295 11.19 20.04 -10.73
C VAL A 295 11.52 20.37 -9.27
N MET A 296 12.35 21.39 -9.08
CA MET A 296 12.60 22.02 -7.79
C MET A 296 11.41 22.92 -7.40
N PRO A 297 11.31 23.37 -6.13
CA PRO A 297 10.20 24.22 -5.68
C PRO A 297 10.00 25.52 -6.47
N ASP A 298 11.06 26.05 -7.08
CA ASP A 298 11.04 27.24 -7.94
C ASP A 298 10.54 26.95 -9.38
N GLY A 299 10.27 25.69 -9.72
CA GLY A 299 9.81 25.25 -11.03
C GLY A 299 10.92 24.98 -12.05
N THR A 300 12.19 25.08 -11.66
CA THR A 300 13.33 24.67 -12.49
C THR A 300 13.49 23.15 -12.51
N THR A 301 14.09 22.60 -13.56
CA THR A 301 14.34 21.15 -13.65
C THR A 301 15.28 20.70 -12.53
N ALA A 302 14.89 19.62 -11.84
CA ALA A 302 15.72 19.01 -10.82
C ALA A 302 17.00 18.42 -11.44
N PRO A 303 18.18 18.63 -10.83
CA PRO A 303 19.40 17.96 -11.26
C PRO A 303 19.27 16.43 -11.17
N SER A 304 20.05 15.71 -11.97
CA SER A 304 20.09 14.24 -11.95
C SER A 304 20.35 13.72 -10.53
N GLY A 305 19.57 12.73 -10.09
CA GLY A 305 19.68 12.16 -8.74
C GLY A 305 19.04 12.99 -7.63
N VAL A 306 18.48 14.18 -7.91
CA VAL A 306 17.84 15.03 -6.92
C VAL A 306 16.33 14.76 -6.87
N LEU A 307 15.80 14.64 -5.66
CA LEU A 307 14.37 14.48 -5.40
C LEU A 307 13.62 15.80 -5.66
N GLY A 308 12.68 15.79 -6.59
CA GLY A 308 11.83 16.92 -6.92
C GLY A 308 10.35 16.56 -7.03
N ASP A 309 9.53 17.57 -7.31
CA ASP A 309 8.10 17.41 -7.57
C ASP A 309 7.87 16.84 -8.97
N ILE A 310 7.01 15.84 -9.09
CA ILE A 310 6.61 15.29 -10.38
C ILE A 310 5.57 16.21 -11.00
N VAL A 311 5.89 16.70 -12.19
CA VAL A 311 5.09 17.64 -12.98
C VAL A 311 4.84 17.04 -14.35
N TYR A 312 3.63 17.25 -14.89
CA TYR A 312 3.30 16.77 -16.22
C TYR A 312 2.56 17.82 -17.06
N THR A 313 2.80 17.77 -18.36
CA THR A 313 1.97 18.43 -19.37
C THR A 313 1.31 17.38 -20.26
N ASP A 314 -0.03 17.26 -20.18
CA ASP A 314 -0.78 16.37 -21.08
C ASP A 314 -0.88 17.00 -22.47
N PHE A 315 -0.69 16.20 -23.53
CA PHE A 315 -0.63 16.70 -24.90
C PHE A 315 -1.98 16.70 -25.63
N THR A 316 -3.03 16.09 -25.07
CA THR A 316 -4.19 15.67 -25.86
C THR A 316 -5.51 16.21 -25.34
N ASP A 317 -5.68 16.29 -24.03
CA ASP A 317 -6.93 16.75 -23.45
C ASP A 317 -7.11 18.25 -23.64
N ARG A 318 -8.06 18.61 -24.50
CA ARG A 318 -8.42 19.98 -24.80
C ARG A 318 -9.63 20.44 -23.98
N ALA A 319 -10.35 19.53 -23.32
CA ALA A 319 -11.47 19.91 -22.46
C ALA A 319 -10.97 20.62 -21.20
N LEU A 320 -9.90 20.12 -20.60
CA LEU A 320 -9.16 20.79 -19.54
C LEU A 320 -7.66 20.53 -19.73
N PRO A 321 -6.91 21.46 -20.37
CA PRO A 321 -5.48 21.28 -20.54
C PRO A 321 -4.74 21.25 -19.20
N PHE A 322 -3.97 20.21 -18.96
CA PHE A 322 -3.05 20.13 -17.82
C PHE A 322 -1.65 20.55 -18.30
N ILE A 323 -1.25 21.80 -18.04
CA ILE A 323 0.06 22.34 -18.44
C ILE A 323 0.92 22.58 -17.21
N ARG A 324 2.12 21.98 -17.18
CA ARG A 324 3.03 21.96 -16.04
C ARG A 324 2.29 21.72 -14.71
N TYR A 325 1.42 20.72 -14.74
CA TYR A 325 0.55 20.38 -13.62
C TYR A 325 1.32 19.62 -12.53
N LYS A 326 1.27 20.14 -11.29
CA LYS A 326 1.82 19.45 -10.12
C LYS A 326 0.95 18.26 -9.74
N VAL A 327 1.46 17.05 -9.95
CA VAL A 327 0.78 15.79 -9.56
C VAL A 327 0.73 15.63 -8.03
N GLY A 328 1.67 16.29 -7.35
CA GLY A 328 1.83 16.27 -5.89
C GLY A 328 2.58 15.04 -5.37
N ASP A 329 3.03 14.14 -6.25
CA ASP A 329 4.01 13.10 -5.92
C ASP A 329 5.43 13.65 -6.16
N ARG A 330 6.42 12.99 -5.57
CA ARG A 330 7.83 13.33 -5.72
C ARG A 330 8.60 12.16 -6.33
N GLY A 331 9.72 12.44 -6.98
CA GLY A 331 10.52 11.41 -7.61
C GLY A 331 11.90 11.91 -8.00
N ILE A 332 12.73 10.96 -8.44
CA ILE A 332 14.05 11.22 -8.97
C ILE A 332 14.04 10.79 -10.44
N ALA A 333 14.34 11.71 -11.34
CA ALA A 333 14.55 11.38 -12.74
C ALA A 333 15.89 10.64 -12.90
N GLU A 334 15.92 9.65 -13.79
CA GLU A 334 17.17 9.04 -14.22
C GLU A 334 17.93 9.98 -15.17
N ASP A 335 19.23 9.73 -15.36
CA ASP A 335 20.02 10.47 -16.34
C ASP A 335 19.37 10.41 -17.74
N PRO A 336 19.15 11.55 -18.44
CA PRO A 336 18.52 11.56 -19.77
C PRO A 336 19.28 10.75 -20.83
N THR A 337 20.57 10.49 -20.63
CA THR A 337 21.40 9.67 -21.50
C THR A 337 21.36 8.18 -21.15
N ALA A 338 20.76 7.81 -20.02
CA ALA A 338 20.64 6.43 -19.61
C ALA A 338 19.82 5.61 -20.62
N GLN A 339 20.37 4.47 -21.01
CA GLN A 339 19.71 3.55 -21.93
C GLN A 339 19.21 2.34 -21.14
N CYS A 340 17.95 1.95 -21.38
CA CYS A 340 17.42 0.72 -20.83
C CYS A 340 17.76 -0.46 -21.76
N GLU A 341 18.13 -1.60 -21.17
CA GLU A 341 18.34 -2.86 -21.90
C GLU A 341 17.10 -3.32 -22.71
N CYS A 342 15.91 -2.79 -22.41
CA CYS A 342 14.72 -3.11 -23.18
C CYS A 342 14.69 -2.47 -24.58
N GLY A 343 15.60 -1.54 -24.87
CA GLY A 343 15.75 -0.87 -26.17
C GLY A 343 14.81 0.32 -26.40
N ARG A 344 13.95 0.67 -25.45
CA ARG A 344 13.12 1.89 -25.53
C ARG A 344 13.96 3.11 -25.17
N SER A 345 13.77 4.18 -25.93
CA SER A 345 14.42 5.49 -25.73
C SER A 345 13.67 6.41 -24.76
N LEU A 346 12.51 5.98 -24.27
CA LEU A 346 11.70 6.74 -23.34
C LEU A 346 12.50 7.02 -22.04
N PRO A 347 12.48 8.26 -21.51
CA PRO A 347 13.16 8.60 -20.26
C PRO A 347 12.60 7.79 -19.10
N MET A 348 13.34 7.69 -18.00
CA MET A 348 12.97 6.86 -16.85
C MET A 348 12.95 7.66 -15.56
N PHE A 349 12.10 7.24 -14.63
CA PHE A 349 12.31 7.55 -13.22
C PHE A 349 13.31 6.57 -12.63
N ARG A 350 14.26 7.07 -11.84
CA ARG A 350 15.09 6.25 -10.96
C ARG A 350 14.28 5.74 -9.77
N SER A 351 13.48 6.63 -9.18
CA SER A 351 12.54 6.30 -8.11
C SER A 351 11.35 7.24 -8.12
N ILE A 352 10.22 6.74 -7.61
CA ILE A 352 9.00 7.52 -7.39
C ILE A 352 8.65 7.36 -5.91
N GLU A 353 8.61 8.46 -5.18
CA GLU A 353 8.05 8.48 -3.83
C GLU A 353 6.53 8.58 -3.95
N GLY A 354 5.89 7.43 -3.85
CA GLY A 354 4.44 7.29 -3.90
C GLY A 354 3.79 7.38 -2.52
N ARG A 355 2.46 7.28 -2.51
CA ARG A 355 1.71 7.10 -1.26
C ARG A 355 1.99 5.72 -0.68
N ILE A 356 2.27 5.70 0.61
CA ILE A 356 2.24 4.48 1.42
C ILE A 356 0.80 4.35 1.94
N ASN A 357 0.13 3.30 1.50
CA ASN A 357 -1.16 2.90 2.05
C ASN A 357 -0.90 1.81 3.08
N ASP A 358 -1.36 2.04 4.29
CA ASP A 358 -1.17 1.10 5.40
C ASP A 358 -2.30 0.09 5.40
N LEU A 359 -1.94 -1.17 5.64
CA LEU A 359 -2.85 -2.24 6.01
C LEU A 359 -3.07 -2.14 7.52
N MET A 360 -4.33 -2.05 7.95
CA MET A 360 -4.71 -1.95 9.36
C MET A 360 -5.41 -3.25 9.78
N PRO A 361 -4.66 -4.25 10.30
CA PRO A 361 -5.24 -5.51 10.73
C PRO A 361 -6.10 -5.33 11.98
N LEU A 362 -7.29 -5.93 11.99
CA LEU A 362 -8.18 -5.98 13.15
C LEU A 362 -8.02 -7.30 13.90
N GLN A 363 -8.55 -7.34 15.12
CA GLN A 363 -8.44 -8.51 16.01
C GLN A 363 -9.11 -9.78 15.45
N ASP A 364 -10.10 -9.65 14.58
CA ASP A 364 -10.78 -10.78 13.94
C ASP A 364 -10.14 -11.22 12.61
N GLY A 365 -8.94 -10.73 12.29
CA GLY A 365 -8.20 -11.06 11.07
C GLY A 365 -8.64 -10.26 9.83
N THR A 366 -9.70 -9.45 9.94
CA THR A 366 -10.10 -8.51 8.89
C THR A 366 -9.04 -7.43 8.72
N VAL A 367 -8.77 -6.98 7.49
CA VAL A 367 -7.81 -5.89 7.25
C VAL A 367 -8.49 -4.68 6.60
N LEU A 368 -8.47 -3.55 7.30
CA LEU A 368 -8.90 -2.27 6.76
C LEU A 368 -7.78 -1.65 5.92
N VAL A 369 -8.15 -1.16 4.73
CA VAL A 369 -7.22 -0.49 3.81
C VAL A 369 -7.52 0.99 3.71
N THR A 370 -6.49 1.81 3.45
CA THR A 370 -6.55 3.27 3.35
C THR A 370 -7.75 3.80 2.55
N HIS A 371 -8.10 3.15 1.43
CA HIS A 371 -9.18 3.59 0.55
C HIS A 371 -10.58 3.51 1.16
N LEU A 372 -10.80 2.64 2.14
CA LEU A 372 -12.07 2.52 2.86
C LEU A 372 -12.32 3.76 3.73
N TRP A 373 -11.29 4.21 4.44
CA TRP A 373 -11.30 5.45 5.23
C TRP A 373 -11.60 6.68 4.37
N PHE A 374 -10.98 6.81 3.20
CA PHE A 374 -11.27 7.89 2.26
C PHE A 374 -12.71 7.92 1.73
N LYS A 375 -13.45 6.79 1.81
CA LYS A 375 -14.87 6.80 1.48
C LYS A 375 -15.68 7.25 2.69
N LEU A 376 -15.41 6.66 3.85
CA LEU A 376 -16.09 6.99 5.09
C LEU A 376 -16.06 8.50 5.38
N PHE A 377 -14.86 9.08 5.42
CA PHE A 377 -14.68 10.51 5.71
C PHE A 377 -15.21 11.44 4.61
N ARG A 378 -15.47 10.93 3.40
CA ARG A 378 -16.03 11.74 2.30
C ARG A 378 -17.48 12.11 2.51
N GLU A 379 -18.23 11.28 3.22
CA GLU A 379 -19.63 11.60 3.57
C GLU A 379 -19.72 12.82 4.49
N PHE A 380 -18.58 13.27 5.03
CA PHE A 380 -18.44 14.40 5.93
C PHE A 380 -17.47 15.46 5.38
N GLU A 381 -17.28 15.54 4.05
CA GLU A 381 -16.34 16.50 3.42
C GLU A 381 -16.76 17.97 3.57
N ASP A 382 -18.04 18.22 3.86
CA ASP A 382 -18.59 19.54 4.21
C ASP A 382 -18.25 19.97 5.65
N LYS A 383 -17.89 19.01 6.50
CA LYS A 383 -17.58 19.20 7.93
C LYS A 383 -16.10 19.06 8.25
N ILE A 384 -15.36 18.26 7.49
CA ILE A 384 -13.97 17.88 7.77
C ILE A 384 -13.08 18.26 6.60
N ARG A 385 -12.10 19.13 6.88
CA ARG A 385 -11.11 19.60 5.93
C ARG A 385 -9.95 18.61 5.76
N GLN A 386 -9.48 18.01 6.86
CA GLN A 386 -8.42 17.00 6.88
C GLN A 386 -8.73 15.92 7.90
N PHE A 387 -8.29 14.69 7.63
CA PHE A 387 -8.37 13.59 8.58
C PHE A 387 -7.09 12.74 8.54
N GLN A 388 -6.77 12.09 9.66
CA GLN A 388 -5.77 11.04 9.76
C GLN A 388 -6.23 9.99 10.76
N VAL A 389 -6.11 8.72 10.40
CA VAL A 389 -6.36 7.58 11.26
C VAL A 389 -5.04 6.90 11.56
N ILE A 390 -4.74 6.70 12.83
CA ILE A 390 -3.56 5.99 13.32
C ILE A 390 -4.06 4.77 14.07
N GLN A 391 -3.61 3.59 13.68
CA GLN A 391 -3.81 2.38 14.45
C GLN A 391 -2.58 2.21 15.36
N GLU A 392 -2.77 2.42 16.66
CA GLU A 392 -1.74 2.32 17.69
C GLU A 392 -1.60 0.86 18.18
N ASP A 393 -2.70 0.10 18.18
CA ASP A 393 -2.75 -1.35 18.48
C ASP A 393 -3.89 -2.03 17.67
N LEU A 394 -4.00 -3.36 17.70
CA LEU A 394 -5.00 -4.14 16.95
C LEU A 394 -6.44 -3.67 17.18
N ASP A 395 -6.74 -3.20 18.40
CA ASP A 395 -8.04 -2.70 18.82
C ASP A 395 -7.99 -1.23 19.27
N LEU A 396 -6.90 -0.50 19.02
CA LEU A 396 -6.72 0.89 19.45
C LEU A 396 -6.42 1.82 18.27
N PHE A 397 -7.30 2.80 18.07
CA PHE A 397 -7.21 3.77 17.00
C PHE A 397 -7.22 5.20 17.53
N ARG A 398 -6.46 6.08 16.89
CA ARG A 398 -6.54 7.53 17.03
C ARG A 398 -7.02 8.15 15.72
N VAL A 399 -7.99 9.05 15.81
CA VAL A 399 -8.51 9.80 14.67
C VAL A 399 -8.29 11.28 14.91
N ASN A 400 -7.41 11.86 14.09
CA ASN A 400 -7.12 13.29 14.07
C ASN A 400 -7.97 13.94 12.97
N VAL A 401 -8.70 15.01 13.29
CA VAL A 401 -9.52 15.77 12.33
C VAL A 401 -9.24 17.26 12.38
N VAL A 402 -9.29 17.91 11.21
CA VAL A 402 -9.35 19.37 11.08
C VAL A 402 -10.75 19.71 10.59
N LEU A 403 -11.50 20.44 11.40
CA LEU A 403 -12.88 20.82 11.08
C LEU A 403 -12.90 21.96 10.05
N GLU A 404 -13.93 21.95 9.21
CA GLU A 404 -14.22 23.07 8.30
C GLU A 404 -14.74 24.29 9.09
N TYR A 405 -15.47 24.04 10.18
CA TYR A 405 -15.95 25.04 11.13
C TYR A 405 -16.03 24.47 12.57
N PRO A 406 -15.87 25.30 13.63
CA PRO A 406 -15.69 24.81 15.00
C PRO A 406 -16.84 23.96 15.56
N GLU A 407 -18.08 24.20 15.15
CA GLU A 407 -19.27 23.52 15.68
C GLU A 407 -19.73 22.30 14.84
N ALA A 408 -18.86 21.73 14.00
CA ALA A 408 -19.21 20.58 13.17
C ALA A 408 -19.59 19.34 14.01
N ASP A 409 -20.81 18.82 13.82
CA ASP A 409 -21.28 17.59 14.47
C ASP A 409 -20.77 16.32 13.75
N LEU A 410 -19.98 15.54 14.48
CA LEU A 410 -19.35 14.30 14.03
C LEU A 410 -19.95 13.03 14.66
N SER A 411 -21.07 13.12 15.39
CA SER A 411 -21.68 11.98 16.08
C SER A 411 -21.92 10.77 15.18
N GLU A 412 -22.52 10.99 14.00
CA GLU A 412 -22.73 9.94 13.01
C GLU A 412 -21.41 9.32 12.52
N LEU A 413 -20.38 10.15 12.28
CA LEU A 413 -19.07 9.65 11.88
C LEU A 413 -18.43 8.82 13.00
N HIS A 414 -18.58 9.20 14.27
CA HIS A 414 -18.06 8.43 15.39
C HIS A 414 -18.69 7.02 15.42
N ASP A 415 -20.00 6.93 15.23
CA ASP A 415 -20.72 5.65 15.19
C ASP A 415 -20.27 4.79 14.00
N GLN A 416 -20.16 5.39 12.81
CA GLN A 416 -19.70 4.68 11.62
C GLN A 416 -18.25 4.20 11.77
N VAL A 417 -17.34 5.01 12.32
CA VAL A 417 -15.95 4.61 12.59
C VAL A 417 -15.90 3.47 13.60
N LYS A 418 -16.70 3.52 14.68
CA LYS A 418 -16.75 2.46 15.70
C LYS A 418 -17.19 1.11 15.10
N GLN A 419 -18.14 1.14 14.16
CA GLN A 419 -18.52 -0.04 13.39
C GLN A 419 -17.38 -0.49 12.46
N PHE A 420 -16.71 0.46 11.80
CA PHE A 420 -15.60 0.19 10.88
C PHE A 420 -14.44 -0.54 11.54
N VAL A 421 -14.08 -0.16 12.77
CA VAL A 421 -13.03 -0.80 13.58
C VAL A 421 -13.53 -2.00 14.39
N ARG A 422 -14.76 -2.47 14.11
CA ARG A 422 -15.38 -3.66 14.73
C ARG A 422 -15.37 -3.65 16.25
N GLY A 423 -15.68 -2.48 16.84
CA GLY A 423 -15.77 -2.32 18.29
C GLY A 423 -14.45 -1.99 18.99
N GLY A 424 -13.34 -1.83 18.24
CA GLY A 424 -12.10 -1.27 18.76
C GLY A 424 -12.27 0.10 19.42
N THR A 425 -11.36 0.43 20.33
CA THR A 425 -11.30 1.72 21.03
C THR A 425 -10.81 2.81 20.07
N VAL A 426 -11.50 3.96 20.05
CA VAL A 426 -11.17 5.08 19.18
C VAL A 426 -11.02 6.37 20.00
N HIS A 427 -9.81 6.95 19.96
CA HIS A 427 -9.52 8.26 20.51
C HIS A 427 -9.64 9.33 19.44
N TRP A 428 -10.36 10.41 19.72
CA TRP A 428 -10.60 11.50 18.78
C TRP A 428 -9.84 12.75 19.19
N GLU A 429 -9.20 13.40 18.23
CA GLU A 429 -8.46 14.64 18.45
C GLU A 429 -8.78 15.66 17.35
N VAL A 430 -9.24 16.86 17.74
CA VAL A 430 -9.41 17.98 16.83
C VAL A 430 -8.11 18.79 16.81
N VAL A 431 -7.46 18.85 15.65
CA VAL A 431 -6.16 19.51 15.45
C VAL A 431 -6.29 20.70 14.52
N GLN A 432 -5.34 21.64 14.58
CA GLN A 432 -5.34 22.82 13.71
C GLN A 432 -4.93 22.49 12.27
N SER A 433 -4.00 21.56 12.11
CA SER A 433 -3.50 21.10 10.80
C SER A 433 -2.81 19.75 10.95
N ILE A 434 -2.86 18.93 9.91
CA ILE A 434 -2.11 17.67 9.84
C ILE A 434 -0.97 17.82 8.82
N VAL A 435 0.26 17.54 9.26
CA VAL A 435 1.48 17.78 8.48
C VAL A 435 1.69 16.64 7.47
N PRO A 436 1.93 16.94 6.17
CA PRO A 436 2.28 15.93 5.18
C PRO A 436 3.58 15.18 5.50
N GLY A 437 3.69 13.93 5.03
CA GLY A 437 4.90 13.13 5.17
C GLY A 437 6.03 13.57 4.23
N LYS A 438 7.17 12.86 4.25
CA LYS A 438 8.38 13.16 3.44
C LYS A 438 8.11 13.36 1.93
N GLY A 439 7.15 12.62 1.37
CA GLY A 439 6.73 12.71 -0.02
C GLY A 439 5.79 13.87 -0.36
N GLY A 440 5.52 14.80 0.57
CA GLY A 440 4.67 15.98 0.36
C GLY A 440 3.17 15.71 0.37
N LYS A 441 2.73 14.45 0.40
CA LYS A 441 1.32 14.06 0.59
C LYS A 441 1.03 13.69 2.03
N LEU A 442 -0.18 14.02 2.49
CA LEU A 442 -0.68 13.60 3.79
C LEU A 442 -0.85 12.07 3.81
N ARG A 443 -0.21 11.40 4.78
CA ARG A 443 -0.44 9.99 5.07
C ARG A 443 -1.68 9.91 5.96
N HIS A 444 -2.82 9.66 5.33
CA HIS A 444 -4.13 9.67 5.97
C HIS A 444 -4.38 8.46 6.88
N THR A 445 -3.65 7.37 6.67
CA THR A 445 -3.76 6.17 7.50
C THR A 445 -2.37 5.69 7.85
N ILE A 446 -2.13 5.45 9.13
CA ILE A 446 -0.87 4.95 9.68
C ILE A 446 -1.22 3.73 10.53
N SER A 447 -0.63 2.58 10.28
CA SER A 447 -0.66 1.46 11.21
C SER A 447 0.72 1.33 11.85
N GLU A 448 0.77 1.48 13.17
CA GLU A 448 1.95 1.18 13.97
C GLU A 448 2.03 -0.32 14.29
N VAL A 449 0.91 -1.03 14.12
CA VAL A 449 0.86 -2.49 14.13
C VAL A 449 1.53 -2.99 12.85
N PRO A 450 2.66 -3.71 12.93
CA PRO A 450 3.29 -4.26 11.74
C PRO A 450 2.29 -5.19 11.03
N TYR A 451 2.01 -4.91 9.76
CA TYR A 451 1.36 -5.88 8.90
C TYR A 451 2.40 -6.93 8.46
N GLU A 452 2.81 -7.72 9.43
CA GLU A 452 3.41 -9.02 9.23
C GLU A 452 2.36 -9.99 9.78
N LEU A 453 1.54 -10.59 8.91
CA LEU A 453 1.04 -11.93 9.24
C LEU A 453 2.32 -12.77 9.28
N ASN A 454 2.96 -12.80 10.45
CA ASN A 454 4.22 -13.45 10.65
C ASN A 454 4.09 -14.86 10.13
N ALA A 455 5.12 -15.32 9.41
CA ALA A 455 5.40 -16.72 9.24
C ALA A 455 5.14 -17.40 10.59
N ASN A 456 4.00 -18.09 10.67
CA ASN A 456 3.70 -19.05 11.71
C ASN A 456 3.79 -18.47 13.14
N ARG A 457 2.92 -17.49 13.47
CA ARG A 457 2.79 -16.86 14.80
C ARG A 457 2.73 -17.86 15.96
N ASP A 458 2.14 -19.04 15.78
CA ASP A 458 2.07 -20.09 16.80
C ASP A 458 3.39 -20.88 17.01
N THR A 459 4.38 -20.68 16.14
CA THR A 459 5.70 -21.35 16.22
C THR A 459 6.86 -20.40 16.52
N VAL A 460 6.64 -19.08 16.55
CA VAL A 460 7.70 -18.08 16.81
C VAL A 460 8.48 -18.40 18.08
N LEU A 461 7.79 -18.68 19.20
CA LEU A 461 8.46 -19.08 20.44
C LEU A 461 9.28 -20.37 20.29
N ARG A 462 8.83 -21.34 19.48
CA ARG A 462 9.53 -22.63 19.28
C ARG A 462 10.83 -22.47 18.51
N GLU A 463 10.94 -21.43 17.71
CA GLU A 463 12.12 -21.12 16.91
C GLU A 463 13.00 -20.04 17.58
N SER A 464 12.52 -19.39 18.65
CA SER A 464 13.27 -18.39 19.39
C SER A 464 14.55 -18.98 20.00
N PRO A 465 15.66 -18.22 19.96
CA PRO A 465 16.91 -18.63 20.60
C PRO A 465 16.73 -18.76 22.12
N ILE A 466 17.41 -19.74 22.71
CA ILE A 466 17.47 -19.93 24.16
C ILE A 466 18.71 -19.22 24.69
N GLU A 467 18.50 -18.32 25.63
CA GLU A 467 19.55 -17.60 26.34
C GLU A 467 19.76 -18.21 27.74
N ILE A 468 20.96 -18.06 28.29
CA ILE A 468 21.26 -18.47 29.66
C ILE A 468 21.34 -17.22 30.52
N LEU A 469 20.33 -16.99 31.36
CA LEU A 469 20.22 -15.80 32.20
C LEU A 469 20.64 -16.09 33.64
N ASP A 470 21.18 -15.07 34.33
CA ASP A 470 21.49 -15.13 35.76
C ASP A 470 20.20 -15.14 36.58
N VAL A 471 20.08 -16.10 37.49
CA VAL A 471 18.95 -16.25 38.41
C VAL A 471 18.74 -14.98 39.24
N ALA A 472 19.81 -14.26 39.61
CA ALA A 472 19.73 -13.02 40.36
C ALA A 472 19.11 -11.86 39.57
N SER A 473 19.09 -11.94 38.23
CA SER A 473 18.52 -10.90 37.37
C SER A 473 17.01 -11.07 37.15
N LEU A 474 16.47 -12.26 37.41
CA LEU A 474 15.08 -12.60 37.13
C LEU A 474 14.14 -12.10 38.22
N LYS A 475 12.99 -11.59 37.82
CA LYS A 475 11.98 -11.03 38.72
C LYS A 475 10.70 -11.86 38.66
N ALA A 476 10.39 -12.54 39.76
CA ALA A 476 9.10 -13.21 39.92
C ALA A 476 8.02 -12.21 40.34
N HIS A 477 6.81 -12.41 39.83
CA HIS A 477 5.62 -11.64 40.19
C HIS A 477 4.48 -12.49 40.73
N GLU A 478 4.63 -13.82 40.80
CA GLU A 478 3.59 -14.74 41.26
C GLU A 478 4.17 -15.76 42.23
N GLU A 479 3.38 -16.11 43.25
CA GLU A 479 3.65 -17.20 44.18
C GLU A 479 3.59 -18.58 43.48
N VAL A 480 4.25 -19.56 44.09
CA VAL A 480 4.33 -20.93 43.57
C VAL A 480 3.69 -21.90 44.55
N ASP A 481 3.25 -23.04 44.02
CA ASP A 481 2.84 -24.20 44.81
C ASP A 481 4.09 -24.94 45.29
N GLU A 482 4.41 -24.82 46.58
CA GLU A 482 5.64 -25.39 47.17
C GLU A 482 5.66 -26.93 47.11
N ASP A 483 4.52 -27.62 47.13
CA ASP A 483 4.47 -29.08 46.97
C ASP A 483 4.90 -29.48 45.55
N TYR A 484 4.43 -28.73 44.54
CA TYR A 484 4.84 -28.94 43.16
C TYR A 484 6.32 -28.58 42.92
N VAL A 485 6.85 -27.55 43.61
CA VAL A 485 8.28 -27.21 43.57
C VAL A 485 9.14 -28.37 44.10
N VAL A 486 8.73 -29.03 45.20
CA VAL A 486 9.45 -30.20 45.73
C VAL A 486 9.52 -31.31 44.68
N GLN A 487 8.37 -31.68 44.11
CA GLN A 487 8.29 -32.73 43.10
C GLN A 487 9.16 -32.39 41.88
N LEU A 488 9.04 -31.17 41.36
CA LEU A 488 9.80 -30.73 40.20
C LEU A 488 11.31 -30.68 40.47
N ALA A 489 11.74 -30.37 41.70
CA ALA A 489 13.15 -30.40 42.08
C ALA A 489 13.71 -31.83 42.09
N GLU A 490 12.92 -32.81 42.54
CA GLU A 490 13.30 -34.23 42.48
C GLU A 490 13.43 -34.71 41.03
N GLU A 491 12.47 -34.35 40.17
CA GLU A 491 12.51 -34.67 38.73
C GLU A 491 13.75 -34.07 38.05
N VAL A 492 13.99 -32.77 38.24
CA VAL A 492 15.16 -32.07 37.65
C VAL A 492 16.48 -32.66 38.16
N SER A 493 16.55 -33.06 39.43
CA SER A 493 17.74 -33.70 40.00
C SER A 493 17.95 -35.12 39.46
N ALA A 494 16.88 -35.90 39.31
CA ALA A 494 16.93 -37.26 38.77
C ALA A 494 17.31 -37.27 37.28
N ASP A 495 16.74 -36.36 36.49
CA ASP A 495 17.05 -36.20 35.06
C ASP A 495 18.41 -35.50 34.83
N ASN A 496 18.94 -34.82 35.85
CA ASN A 496 20.14 -33.99 35.80
C ASN A 496 20.11 -32.92 34.68
N LEU A 497 18.92 -32.42 34.34
CA LEU A 497 18.65 -31.54 33.19
C LEU A 497 17.52 -30.56 33.50
N VAL A 498 17.65 -29.32 33.02
CA VAL A 498 16.52 -28.40 32.85
C VAL A 498 15.98 -28.55 31.42
N LYS A 499 14.84 -29.22 31.29
CA LYS A 499 14.25 -29.59 29.98
C LYS A 499 13.64 -28.41 29.23
N LYS A 500 12.91 -27.53 29.92
CA LYS A 500 12.22 -26.37 29.33
C LYS A 500 12.80 -25.05 29.82
N PRO A 501 12.92 -24.03 28.95
CA PRO A 501 13.33 -22.70 29.37
C PRO A 501 12.22 -21.98 30.16
N LEU A 502 12.56 -20.86 30.78
CA LEU A 502 11.60 -19.84 31.22
C LEU A 502 11.14 -18.99 30.03
N LEU A 503 9.96 -18.37 30.13
CA LEU A 503 9.61 -17.23 29.28
C LEU A 503 9.82 -15.95 30.09
N VAL A 504 10.57 -14.98 29.55
CA VAL A 504 11.00 -13.79 30.30
C VAL A 504 10.81 -12.54 29.45
N ASP A 505 10.38 -11.44 30.07
CA ASP A 505 10.39 -10.12 29.42
C ASP A 505 11.83 -9.64 29.18
N ALA A 506 12.16 -9.35 27.93
CA ALA A 506 13.51 -8.98 27.50
C ALA A 506 14.03 -7.69 28.15
N LYS A 507 13.13 -6.76 28.52
CA LYS A 507 13.51 -5.44 29.06
C LYS A 507 13.70 -5.47 30.57
N THR A 508 12.80 -6.15 31.29
CA THR A 508 12.72 -6.07 32.75
C THR A 508 13.23 -7.32 33.46
N HIS A 509 13.41 -8.40 32.71
CA HIS A 509 13.67 -9.76 33.20
C HIS A 509 12.54 -10.31 34.10
N THR A 510 11.32 -9.82 33.90
CA THR A 510 10.12 -10.36 34.57
C THR A 510 9.79 -11.73 34.01
N ILE A 511 9.63 -12.71 34.88
CA ILE A 511 9.27 -14.09 34.50
C ILE A 511 7.81 -14.11 34.09
N LEU A 512 7.50 -14.50 32.85
CA LEU A 512 6.13 -14.62 32.35
C LEU A 512 5.60 -16.05 32.50
N ASP A 513 6.45 -17.06 32.28
CA ASP A 513 6.12 -18.47 32.53
C ASP A 513 7.33 -19.20 33.15
N GLY A 514 7.04 -20.07 34.11
CA GLY A 514 8.04 -20.95 34.74
C GLY A 514 8.46 -20.56 36.15
N HIS A 515 7.64 -19.83 36.92
CA HIS A 515 7.93 -19.45 38.32
C HIS A 515 8.32 -20.64 39.20
N HIS A 516 7.70 -21.81 39.03
CA HIS A 516 8.09 -23.04 39.74
C HIS A 516 9.51 -23.50 39.37
N ARG A 517 9.88 -23.46 38.08
CA ARG A 517 11.24 -23.79 37.61
C ARG A 517 12.28 -22.82 38.17
N TYR A 518 11.94 -21.52 38.22
CA TYR A 518 12.75 -20.50 38.88
C TYR A 518 12.93 -20.81 40.37
N ARG A 519 11.87 -21.19 41.09
CA ARG A 519 11.95 -21.57 42.51
C ARG A 519 12.81 -22.82 42.74
N VAL A 520 12.68 -23.83 41.87
CA VAL A 520 13.53 -25.03 41.90
C VAL A 520 15.01 -24.65 41.75
N ALA A 521 15.34 -23.75 40.84
CA ALA A 521 16.72 -23.30 40.63
C ALA A 521 17.30 -22.63 41.88
N GLN A 522 16.52 -21.77 42.56
CA GLN A 522 16.93 -21.18 43.83
C GLN A 522 17.19 -22.25 44.89
N ARG A 523 16.34 -23.27 44.99
CA ARG A 523 16.47 -24.36 45.97
C ARG A 523 17.66 -25.27 45.72
N LEU A 524 17.97 -25.55 44.45
CA LEU A 524 19.11 -26.35 44.02
C LEU A 524 20.42 -25.53 43.97
N GLY A 525 20.38 -24.23 44.27
CA GLY A 525 21.55 -23.36 44.27
C GLY A 525 22.11 -23.07 42.88
N LEU A 526 21.29 -23.17 41.82
CA LEU A 526 21.69 -22.82 40.47
C LEU A 526 21.84 -21.30 40.34
N LYS A 527 22.87 -20.86 39.62
CA LYS A 527 23.13 -19.44 39.36
C LYS A 527 22.55 -18.98 38.02
N ARG A 528 22.25 -19.90 37.12
CA ARG A 528 21.79 -19.59 35.77
C ARG A 528 20.61 -20.47 35.36
N LEU A 529 19.79 -19.99 34.44
CA LEU A 529 18.68 -20.73 33.86
C LEU A 529 18.52 -20.47 32.35
N PRO A 530 18.12 -21.47 31.55
CA PRO A 530 17.70 -21.24 30.19
C PRO A 530 16.39 -20.45 30.14
N ALA A 531 16.33 -19.43 29.28
CA ALA A 531 15.18 -18.57 29.09
C ALA A 531 15.02 -18.21 27.61
N VAL A 532 13.78 -18.05 27.17
CA VAL A 532 13.42 -17.35 25.93
C VAL A 532 12.97 -15.94 26.34
N THR A 533 13.62 -14.93 25.77
CA THR A 533 13.28 -13.54 26.02
C THR A 533 12.33 -13.01 24.95
N VAL A 534 11.32 -12.25 25.37
CA VAL A 534 10.30 -11.67 24.49
C VAL A 534 10.00 -10.24 24.91
N ASP A 535 9.50 -9.42 23.98
CA ASP A 535 8.83 -8.19 24.37
C ASP A 535 7.47 -8.56 24.97
N TYR A 536 7.31 -8.46 26.29
CA TYR A 536 6.04 -8.79 26.94
C TYR A 536 4.89 -7.91 26.45
N MET A 537 5.18 -6.67 26.04
CA MET A 537 4.18 -5.75 25.50
C MET A 537 3.75 -6.11 24.08
N SER A 538 4.43 -7.07 23.42
CA SER A 538 4.02 -7.62 22.13
C SER A 538 2.57 -8.12 22.14
N THR A 539 1.86 -7.90 21.05
CA THR A 539 0.51 -8.39 20.80
C THR A 539 0.42 -9.92 20.67
N LEU A 540 1.55 -10.63 20.54
CA LEU A 540 1.59 -12.09 20.47
C LEU A 540 1.40 -12.79 21.82
N ILE A 541 1.57 -12.06 22.94
CA ILE A 541 1.43 -12.60 24.29
C ILE A 541 0.16 -12.00 24.89
N HIS A 542 -0.81 -12.83 25.24
CA HIS A 542 -2.04 -12.37 25.89
C HIS A 542 -2.00 -12.72 27.38
N LEU A 543 -2.45 -11.79 28.20
CA LEU A 543 -2.66 -12.00 29.63
C LEU A 543 -4.12 -12.38 29.85
N GLU A 544 -4.35 -13.61 30.28
CA GLU A 544 -5.64 -14.12 30.72
C GLU A 544 -5.63 -14.22 32.25
N PRO A 545 -6.43 -13.43 32.97
CA PRO A 545 -6.55 -13.59 34.40
C PRO A 545 -7.16 -14.96 34.75
N PHE A 546 -6.57 -15.69 35.70
CA PHE A 546 -7.17 -16.94 36.22
C PHE A 546 -8.42 -16.69 37.07
N ARG A 547 -8.56 -15.45 37.56
CA ARG A 547 -9.66 -14.94 38.38
C ARG A 547 -10.17 -13.65 37.72
N ASP A 548 -11.43 -13.29 37.93
CA ASP A 548 -12.09 -12.13 37.29
C ASP A 548 -11.60 -10.79 37.89
N ASP A 549 -10.30 -10.53 37.76
CA ASP A 549 -9.59 -9.35 38.26
C ASP A 549 -9.21 -8.45 37.06
N ASN A 550 -9.35 -7.12 37.22
CA ASN A 550 -8.93 -6.11 36.23
C ASN A 550 -7.39 -6.02 36.08
N LEU A 551 -6.74 -7.11 35.71
CA LEU A 551 -5.29 -7.26 35.64
C LEU A 551 -4.76 -6.81 34.27
N THR A 552 -3.68 -6.04 34.26
CA THR A 552 -3.02 -5.57 33.03
C THR A 552 -1.56 -6.01 32.97
N LYS A 553 -0.99 -6.09 31.76
CA LYS A 553 0.44 -6.41 31.58
C LYS A 553 1.35 -5.44 32.35
N GLN A 554 1.01 -4.16 32.36
CA GLN A 554 1.78 -3.16 33.10
C GLN A 554 1.76 -3.41 34.60
N MET A 555 0.62 -3.83 35.17
CA MET A 555 0.54 -4.21 36.59
C MET A 555 1.44 -5.39 36.93
N VAL A 556 1.57 -6.37 36.04
CA VAL A 556 2.49 -7.52 36.20
C VAL A 556 3.94 -7.05 36.26
N LEU A 557 4.37 -6.18 35.32
CA LEU A 557 5.72 -5.61 35.31
C LEU A 557 6.00 -4.77 36.56
N ASP A 558 5.02 -3.97 36.99
CA ASP A 558 5.11 -3.14 38.19
C ASP A 558 5.25 -3.98 39.47
N TYR A 559 4.48 -5.06 39.60
CA TYR A 559 4.56 -5.99 40.73
C TYR A 559 5.94 -6.67 40.79
N ALA A 560 6.39 -7.22 39.67
CA ALA A 560 7.71 -7.82 39.53
C ALA A 560 8.82 -6.83 39.92
N GLY A 561 8.73 -5.59 39.41
CA GLY A 561 9.70 -4.53 39.66
C GLY A 561 9.77 -4.10 41.13
N ARG A 562 8.68 -4.21 41.88
CA ARG A 562 8.61 -3.92 43.32
C ARG A 562 8.96 -5.13 44.20
N GLY A 563 9.22 -6.30 43.61
CA GLY A 563 9.45 -7.55 44.34
C GLY A 563 8.20 -8.06 45.07
N GLN A 564 7.02 -7.69 44.60
CA GLN A 564 5.74 -8.16 45.14
C GLN A 564 5.24 -9.37 44.34
N LEU A 565 4.60 -10.30 45.03
CA LEU A 565 4.04 -11.51 44.41
C LEU A 565 2.51 -11.46 44.48
N PHE A 566 1.87 -11.73 43.34
CA PHE A 566 0.46 -12.11 43.29
C PHE A 566 0.29 -13.52 43.87
N PRO A 567 -0.90 -13.84 44.42
CA PRO A 567 -1.24 -15.20 44.81
C PRO A 567 -1.07 -16.20 43.67
N TYR A 568 -0.82 -17.47 44.01
CA TYR A 568 -0.70 -18.54 43.03
C TYR A 568 -1.93 -18.61 42.10
N LYS A 569 -1.67 -18.72 40.78
CA LYS A 569 -2.67 -18.71 39.70
C LYS A 569 -3.47 -17.42 39.68
N THR A 570 -2.78 -16.29 39.50
CA THR A 570 -3.39 -14.99 39.20
C THR A 570 -3.19 -14.62 37.73
N THR A 571 -2.01 -14.88 37.19
CA THR A 571 -1.60 -14.60 35.81
C THR A 571 -1.57 -15.88 34.97
N LYS A 572 -2.19 -15.85 33.79
CA LYS A 572 -1.99 -16.86 32.75
C LYS A 572 -1.55 -16.16 31.48
N HIS A 573 -0.40 -16.55 30.97
CA HIS A 573 0.07 -16.06 29.68
C HIS A 573 -0.20 -17.10 28.61
N VAL A 574 -0.80 -16.65 27.53
CA VAL A 574 -1.05 -17.47 26.34
C VAL A 574 -0.45 -16.80 25.12
N PHE A 575 -0.16 -17.60 24.09
CA PHE A 575 0.62 -17.17 22.94
C PHE A 575 -0.12 -17.40 21.64
N GLY A 576 -0.03 -16.42 20.73
CA GLY A 576 -0.58 -16.49 19.39
C GLY A 576 -2.11 -16.37 19.33
N GLU A 577 -2.65 -16.45 18.11
CA GLU A 577 -4.07 -16.23 17.81
C GLU A 577 -4.98 -17.33 18.40
N HIS A 578 -4.41 -18.51 18.68
CA HIS A 578 -5.13 -19.64 19.27
C HIS A 578 -5.04 -19.68 20.81
N HIS A 579 -4.46 -18.65 21.44
CA HIS A 579 -4.31 -18.57 22.90
C HIS A 579 -3.69 -19.86 23.48
N LEU A 580 -2.63 -20.36 22.84
CA LEU A 580 -1.98 -21.59 23.24
C LEU A 580 -1.23 -21.40 24.57
N PRO A 581 -1.20 -22.41 25.46
CA PRO A 581 -0.37 -22.34 26.65
C PRO A 581 1.10 -22.13 26.28
N VAL A 582 1.73 -21.08 26.82
CA VAL A 582 3.11 -20.69 26.50
C VAL A 582 4.08 -21.86 26.56
N ILE A 583 3.95 -22.74 27.56
CA ILE A 583 4.82 -23.91 27.73
C ILE A 583 4.81 -24.89 26.54
N GLN A 584 3.71 -24.95 25.78
CA GLN A 584 3.58 -25.77 24.57
C GLN A 584 4.21 -25.10 23.33
N CYS A 585 4.46 -23.80 23.42
CA CYS A 585 5.09 -22.98 22.40
C CYS A 585 6.58 -22.79 22.65
N LEU A 586 7.11 -23.11 23.84
CA LEU A 586 8.54 -23.01 24.14
C LEU A 586 9.37 -24.16 23.52
N PRO A 587 10.61 -23.89 23.07
CA PRO A 587 11.53 -24.90 22.56
C PRO A 587 11.99 -25.83 23.70
N GLU A 588 12.57 -26.98 23.34
CA GLU A 588 13.27 -27.82 24.31
C GLU A 588 14.67 -27.25 24.59
N ALA A 589 15.01 -27.06 25.86
CA ALA A 589 16.30 -26.55 26.30
C ALA A 589 17.31 -27.67 26.61
N ASN A 590 16.89 -28.70 27.35
CA ASN A 590 17.71 -29.84 27.77
C ASN A 590 19.13 -29.45 28.26
N VAL A 591 19.23 -28.50 29.18
CA VAL A 591 20.52 -27.99 29.68
C VAL A 591 20.95 -28.74 30.96
N PRO A 592 22.14 -29.36 30.99
CA PRO A 592 22.69 -30.03 32.19
C PRO A 592 22.90 -29.09 33.40
N LEU A 593 22.70 -29.61 34.62
CA LEU A 593 22.80 -28.82 35.85
C LEU A 593 24.21 -28.29 36.14
N ASP A 594 25.25 -29.01 35.73
CA ASP A 594 26.65 -28.59 35.87
C ASP A 594 26.97 -27.32 35.05
N LYS A 595 26.20 -27.04 34.00
CA LYS A 595 26.31 -25.81 33.20
C LYS A 595 25.55 -24.62 33.81
N LEU A 596 24.73 -24.85 34.82
CA LEU A 596 23.82 -23.87 35.43
C LEU A 596 24.22 -23.46 36.86
N THR A 597 25.22 -24.13 37.44
CA THR A 597 25.79 -23.87 38.77
C THR A 597 26.87 -22.78 38.76
#